data_AF-A0A511XHZ0-F1
#
_entry.id   AF-A0A511XHZ0-F1
#
_cell.length_a   1.000
_cell.length_b   1.000
_cell.length_c   1.000
_cell.angle_alpha   90.00
_cell.angle_beta   90.00
_cell.angle_gamma   90.00
#
_symmetry.space_group_name_H-M   'P 1'
#
loop_
_entity.id
_entity.type
_entity.pdbx_description
1 polymer ?
#
loop_
_entity_poly.entity_id
_entity_poly.type
_entity_poly.pdbx_seq_one_letter_code
_entity_poly.pdbx_strand_id
1 'polypeptide(L)'
;MKLMPAEALRVTEKERPRVFQEAMDFVEDGDYEEACDLFELLVQNFPEDRGVWWQYLSALRRARMHDKADELDEWCYQTFPDDIGFTFTWTRTFDSRANWDEGLRRRREVLSRHSAKEKPVYLPAVTECILPLVEKKDFAGLKVLLEEYWDTFFTVDNCGAAVYFALEAIGDYRRQIEMCDRLLRYCEPGNPVLHGVNYANLRVLAETALWNQEVLAGRGNKVNILSFGQSCLPYTIANRWGLTNYVGNPDAITIFDLGAFGKNTAAEALKTNFASYLDPASYHQGRDPMGAPQMFHRPTGVHFGHERGQTIIGAQQEKFFPLINKKIKAFQSAWAKGNSLLVYGIVGQCDLPAFVSEMEPLLARQHSRLLIFNLTRSPLDCPASPSVTYVHLPFPMNYSWNGIEDYTSDTGLAFDSRLTGLIRSEIDRMASTVSPSYR
;
A
#
# COMPACT_ATOMS: atom_id res chain seq x y z
N MET A 1 2.28 32.36 -16.00
CA MET A 1 1.33 32.70 -17.08
C MET A 1 1.75 33.95 -17.86
N LYS A 2 2.24 33.81 -19.11
CA LYS A 2 2.22 34.91 -20.09
C LYS A 2 0.91 34.76 -20.86
N LEU A 3 -0.03 35.68 -20.63
CA LEU A 3 -1.27 35.78 -21.39
C LEU A 3 -0.92 35.95 -22.88
N MET A 4 -1.50 35.11 -23.76
CA MET A 4 -1.34 35.26 -25.21
C MET A 4 -1.99 36.55 -25.70
N PRO A 5 -1.51 37.16 -26.81
CA PRO A 5 -2.06 38.41 -27.33
C PRO A 5 -3.45 38.21 -27.95
N ALA A 6 -4.28 39.24 -27.79
CA ALA A 6 -5.71 39.25 -28.01
C ALA A 6 -6.13 39.21 -29.49
N GLU A 7 -6.59 38.04 -29.93
CA GLU A 7 -7.89 37.86 -30.60
C GLU A 7 -8.62 36.73 -29.86
N ALA A 8 -8.87 36.94 -28.57
CA ALA A 8 -9.58 35.96 -27.75
C ALA A 8 -11.02 35.85 -28.27
N LEU A 9 -11.44 34.63 -28.69
CA LEU A 9 -12.85 34.32 -28.80
C LEU A 9 -13.52 34.71 -27.47
N ARG A 10 -14.39 35.71 -27.50
CA ARG A 10 -15.16 36.11 -26.33
C ARG A 10 -16.45 35.32 -26.31
N VAL A 11 -16.65 34.51 -25.28
CA VAL A 11 -17.92 33.81 -25.05
C VAL A 11 -18.79 34.72 -24.19
N THR A 12 -19.97 35.07 -24.69
CA THR A 12 -20.93 35.88 -23.93
C THR A 12 -21.71 35.03 -22.93
N GLU A 13 -22.30 35.66 -21.91
CA GLU A 13 -23.16 34.99 -20.92
C GLU A 13 -24.30 34.17 -21.57
N LYS A 14 -24.80 34.64 -22.73
CA LYS A 14 -25.83 33.96 -23.52
C LYS A 14 -25.32 32.72 -24.23
N GLU A 15 -24.04 32.72 -24.64
CA GLU A 15 -23.40 31.60 -25.33
C GLU A 15 -22.84 30.57 -24.36
N ARG A 16 -22.54 30.96 -23.10
CA ARG A 16 -21.94 30.09 -22.08
C ARG A 16 -22.62 28.73 -21.97
N PRO A 17 -23.97 28.60 -21.83
CA PRO A 17 -24.59 27.29 -21.69
C PRO A 17 -24.41 26.40 -22.92
N ARG A 18 -24.40 27.00 -24.13
CA ARG A 18 -24.20 26.26 -25.38
C ARG A 18 -22.77 25.73 -25.48
N VAL A 19 -21.78 26.59 -25.22
CA VAL A 19 -20.35 26.20 -25.28
C VAL A 19 -20.02 25.20 -24.18
N PHE A 20 -20.61 25.35 -22.99
CA PHE A 20 -20.47 24.36 -21.91
C PHE A 20 -21.06 23.01 -22.31
N GLN A 21 -22.26 22.98 -22.89
CA GLN A 21 -22.85 21.72 -23.37
C GLN A 21 -22.00 21.08 -24.46
N GLU A 22 -21.49 21.87 -25.41
CA GLU A 22 -20.58 21.40 -26.46
C GLU A 22 -19.30 20.77 -25.87
N ALA A 23 -18.72 21.38 -24.82
CA ALA A 23 -17.59 20.79 -24.10
C ALA A 23 -17.96 19.49 -23.38
N MET A 24 -19.16 19.39 -22.81
CA MET A 24 -19.65 18.17 -22.17
C MET A 24 -19.91 17.05 -23.17
N ASP A 25 -20.44 17.37 -24.35
CA ASP A 25 -20.65 16.40 -25.43
C ASP A 25 -19.31 15.75 -25.84
N PHE A 26 -18.24 16.54 -25.99
CA PHE A 26 -16.89 16.00 -26.21
C PHE A 26 -16.40 15.11 -25.04
N VAL A 27 -16.71 15.43 -23.79
CA VAL A 27 -16.37 14.57 -22.64
C VAL A 27 -17.11 13.23 -22.70
N GLU A 28 -18.37 13.23 -23.13
CA GLU A 28 -19.19 12.02 -23.30
C GLU A 28 -18.69 11.15 -24.44
N ASP A 29 -18.27 11.76 -25.55
CA ASP A 29 -17.70 11.08 -26.72
C ASP A 29 -16.26 10.59 -26.48
N GLY A 30 -15.57 11.14 -25.47
CA GLY A 30 -14.21 10.77 -25.09
C GLY A 30 -13.12 11.63 -25.72
N ASP A 31 -13.51 12.69 -26.43
CA ASP A 31 -12.66 13.68 -27.11
C ASP A 31 -12.17 14.73 -26.11
N TYR A 32 -11.34 14.30 -25.16
CA TYR A 32 -10.99 15.11 -23.99
C TYR A 32 -10.11 16.32 -24.32
N GLU A 33 -9.32 16.29 -25.40
CA GLU A 33 -8.46 17.42 -25.78
C GLU A 33 -9.32 18.59 -26.32
N GLU A 34 -10.30 18.27 -27.16
CA GLU A 34 -11.31 19.20 -27.69
C GLU A 34 -12.17 19.79 -26.55
N ALA A 35 -12.59 18.95 -25.60
CA ALA A 35 -13.25 19.41 -24.39
C ALA A 35 -12.36 20.38 -23.59
N CYS A 36 -11.05 20.11 -23.48
CA CYS A 36 -10.11 20.99 -22.78
C CYS A 36 -10.01 22.37 -23.44
N ASP A 37 -9.99 22.45 -24.76
CA ASP A 37 -9.93 23.74 -25.48
C ASP A 37 -11.17 24.60 -25.20
N LEU A 38 -12.37 23.99 -25.20
CA LEU A 38 -13.61 24.70 -24.89
C LEU A 38 -13.70 25.10 -23.42
N PHE A 39 -13.30 24.22 -22.50
CA PHE A 39 -13.25 24.57 -21.08
C PHE A 39 -12.21 25.66 -20.78
N GLU A 40 -11.06 25.64 -21.45
CA GLU A 40 -10.06 26.71 -21.35
C GLU A 40 -10.63 28.06 -21.79
N LEU A 41 -11.36 28.06 -22.91
CA LEU A 41 -12.06 29.24 -23.40
C LEU A 41 -13.09 29.75 -22.38
N LEU A 42 -13.86 28.84 -21.77
CA LEU A 42 -14.85 29.19 -20.77
C LEU A 42 -14.23 29.76 -19.49
N VAL A 43 -13.17 29.16 -18.94
CA VAL A 43 -12.53 29.68 -17.71
C VAL A 43 -11.79 31.01 -17.95
N GLN A 44 -11.36 31.29 -19.17
CA GLN A 44 -10.80 32.60 -19.54
C GLN A 44 -11.87 33.71 -19.57
N ASN A 45 -13.10 33.38 -19.97
CA ASN A 45 -14.22 34.33 -20.06
C ASN A 45 -15.04 34.44 -18.76
N PHE A 46 -15.08 33.37 -17.96
CA PHE A 46 -15.83 33.24 -16.71
C PHE A 46 -14.93 32.70 -15.58
N PRO A 47 -13.86 33.41 -15.19
CA PRO A 47 -12.84 32.91 -14.28
C PRO A 47 -13.35 32.61 -12.87
N GLU A 48 -14.51 33.14 -12.47
CA GLU A 48 -15.17 32.90 -11.18
C GLU A 48 -16.06 31.65 -11.15
N ASP A 49 -16.36 31.06 -12.32
CA ASP A 49 -17.26 29.91 -12.40
C ASP A 49 -16.54 28.61 -11.99
N ARG A 50 -16.69 28.27 -10.71
CA ARG A 50 -16.11 27.05 -10.13
C ARG A 50 -16.60 25.78 -10.83
N GLY A 51 -17.82 25.76 -11.35
CA GLY A 51 -18.38 24.60 -12.05
C GLY A 51 -17.62 24.32 -13.35
N VAL A 52 -17.29 25.37 -14.11
CA VAL A 52 -16.47 25.26 -15.33
C VAL A 52 -15.06 24.80 -14.97
N TRP A 53 -14.44 25.37 -13.94
CA TRP A 53 -13.11 24.94 -13.48
C TRP A 53 -13.05 23.46 -13.10
N TRP A 54 -14.08 22.95 -12.42
CA TRP A 54 -14.19 21.54 -12.08
C TRP A 54 -14.19 20.63 -13.30
N GLN A 55 -14.99 20.98 -14.32
CA GLN A 55 -15.04 20.20 -15.55
C GLN A 55 -13.74 20.33 -16.33
N TYR A 56 -13.12 21.50 -16.35
CA TYR A 56 -11.84 21.70 -17.03
C TYR A 56 -10.74 20.81 -16.46
N LEU A 57 -10.56 20.84 -15.13
CA LEU A 57 -9.59 20.00 -14.44
C LEU A 57 -9.89 18.50 -14.59
N SER A 58 -11.16 18.12 -14.67
CA SER A 58 -11.58 16.74 -14.97
C SER A 58 -11.18 16.33 -16.39
N ALA A 59 -11.48 17.15 -17.39
CA ALA A 59 -11.14 16.93 -18.79
C ALA A 59 -9.62 16.81 -18.98
N LEU A 60 -8.83 17.73 -18.39
CA LEU A 60 -7.36 17.69 -18.47
C LEU A 60 -6.78 16.37 -17.95
N ARG A 61 -7.32 15.83 -16.86
CA ARG A 61 -6.88 14.53 -16.32
C ARG A 61 -7.23 13.38 -17.25
N ARG A 62 -8.42 13.40 -17.87
CA ARG A 62 -8.87 12.37 -18.81
C ARG A 62 -8.09 12.44 -20.13
N ALA A 63 -7.70 13.64 -20.56
CA ALA A 63 -6.77 13.91 -21.66
C ALA A 63 -5.30 13.57 -21.32
N ARG A 64 -4.99 13.14 -20.08
CA ARG A 64 -3.63 12.88 -19.59
C ARG A 64 -2.69 14.09 -19.64
N MET A 65 -3.25 15.30 -19.67
CA MET A 65 -2.52 16.58 -19.61
C MET A 65 -2.16 16.95 -18.16
N HIS A 66 -1.44 16.04 -17.49
CA HIS A 66 -1.25 16.10 -16.05
C HIS A 66 -0.45 17.32 -15.58
N ASP A 67 0.56 17.76 -16.32
CA ASP A 67 1.37 18.93 -15.93
C ASP A 67 0.54 20.23 -15.93
N LYS A 68 -0.37 20.39 -16.90
CA LYS A 68 -1.29 21.54 -16.98
C LYS A 68 -2.35 21.48 -15.88
N ALA A 69 -2.88 20.28 -15.61
CA ALA A 69 -3.83 20.09 -14.51
C ALA A 69 -3.21 20.49 -13.15
N ASP A 70 -1.93 20.16 -12.91
CA ASP A 70 -1.25 20.50 -11.66
C ASP A 70 -1.06 22.01 -11.48
N GLU A 71 -0.66 22.74 -12.54
CA GLU A 71 -0.53 24.20 -12.51
C GLU A 71 -1.87 24.86 -12.17
N LEU A 72 -2.95 24.34 -12.77
CA LEU A 72 -4.30 24.87 -12.56
C LEU A 72 -4.90 24.46 -11.22
N ASP A 73 -4.58 23.29 -10.67
CA ASP A 73 -4.96 22.91 -9.30
C ASP A 73 -4.38 23.89 -8.27
N GLU A 74 -3.12 24.29 -8.42
CA GLU A 74 -2.48 25.30 -7.57
C GLU A 74 -3.19 26.64 -7.70
N TRP A 75 -3.48 27.07 -8.93
CA TRP A 75 -4.19 28.32 -9.18
C TRP A 75 -5.61 28.30 -8.58
N CYS A 76 -6.36 27.21 -8.74
CA CYS A 76 -7.70 27.05 -8.18
C CYS A 76 -7.69 27.05 -6.65
N TYR A 77 -6.72 26.38 -6.02
CA TYR A 77 -6.56 26.41 -4.56
C TYR A 77 -6.27 27.83 -4.04
N GLN A 78 -5.42 28.58 -4.73
CA GLN A 78 -5.09 29.96 -4.36
C GLN A 78 -6.26 30.93 -4.58
N THR A 79 -7.05 30.71 -5.64
CA THR A 79 -8.15 31.61 -6.03
C THR A 79 -9.45 31.32 -5.30
N PHE A 80 -9.71 30.05 -4.97
CA PHE A 80 -10.91 29.57 -4.27
C PHE A 80 -10.55 28.85 -2.97
N PRO A 81 -9.89 29.52 -2.00
CA PRO A 81 -9.38 28.87 -0.78
C PRO A 81 -10.48 28.36 0.16
N ASP A 82 -11.73 28.78 -0.05
CA ASP A 82 -12.92 28.31 0.67
C ASP A 82 -13.56 27.06 0.02
N ASP A 83 -13.16 26.72 -1.20
CA ASP A 83 -13.66 25.54 -1.90
C ASP A 83 -12.91 24.28 -1.45
N ILE A 84 -13.60 23.45 -0.69
CA ILE A 84 -13.04 22.23 -0.12
C ILE A 84 -12.63 21.23 -1.21
N GLY A 85 -13.34 21.20 -2.33
CA GLY A 85 -13.03 20.26 -3.37
C GLY A 85 -11.74 20.67 -4.09
N PHE A 86 -11.54 21.96 -4.41
CA PHE A 86 -10.26 22.41 -4.99
C PHE A 86 -9.11 22.19 -4.01
N THR A 87 -9.35 22.42 -2.72
CA THR A 87 -8.38 22.11 -1.67
C THR A 87 -7.94 20.64 -1.69
N PHE A 88 -8.88 19.69 -1.74
CA PHE A 88 -8.52 18.26 -1.73
C PHE A 88 -7.95 17.77 -3.05
N THR A 89 -8.43 18.30 -4.17
CA THR A 89 -7.84 18.03 -5.47
C THR A 89 -6.36 18.45 -5.46
N TRP A 90 -6.06 19.67 -5.01
CA TRP A 90 -4.70 20.18 -4.89
C TRP A 90 -3.80 19.31 -4.01
N THR A 91 -4.30 18.78 -2.88
CA THR A 91 -3.51 17.87 -2.02
C THR A 91 -3.31 16.48 -2.62
N ARG A 92 -4.29 15.94 -3.35
CA ARG A 92 -4.30 14.53 -3.83
C ARG A 92 -3.54 14.31 -5.14
N THR A 93 -3.36 15.35 -5.94
CA THR A 93 -2.71 15.27 -7.26
C THR A 93 -1.36 14.54 -7.22
N PHE A 94 -0.61 14.66 -6.12
CA PHE A 94 0.73 14.09 -5.95
C PHE A 94 0.74 12.63 -5.44
N ASP A 95 -0.38 12.11 -4.95
CA ASP A 95 -0.47 10.71 -4.47
C ASP A 95 -0.38 9.73 -5.64
N SER A 96 -1.00 10.06 -6.77
CA SER A 96 -0.96 9.24 -8.00
C SER A 96 0.47 9.01 -8.49
N ARG A 97 1.34 10.00 -8.34
CA ARG A 97 2.76 9.97 -8.73
C ARG A 97 3.68 9.54 -7.60
N ALA A 98 3.12 9.17 -6.45
CA ALA A 98 3.85 8.81 -5.25
C ALA A 98 4.91 9.87 -4.86
N ASN A 99 4.58 11.16 -5.05
CA ASN A 99 5.36 12.27 -4.52
C ASN A 99 4.85 12.63 -3.12
N TRP A 100 5.12 11.69 -2.21
CA TRP A 100 4.77 11.75 -0.79
C TRP A 100 5.24 13.02 -0.07
N ASP A 101 6.41 13.56 -0.42
CA ASP A 101 6.94 14.78 0.19
C ASP A 101 6.06 16.00 -0.13
N GLU A 102 5.69 16.17 -1.40
CA GLU A 102 4.84 17.27 -1.83
C GLU A 102 3.40 17.10 -1.31
N GLY A 103 2.85 15.88 -1.36
CA GLY A 103 1.54 15.59 -0.80
C GLY A 103 1.45 15.92 0.70
N LEU A 104 2.48 15.57 1.49
CA LEU A 104 2.55 15.93 2.91
C LEU A 104 2.73 17.44 3.12
N ARG A 105 3.55 18.11 2.32
CA ARG A 105 3.73 19.57 2.40
C ARG A 105 2.40 20.31 2.21
N ARG A 106 1.64 19.95 1.16
CA ARG A 106 0.34 20.55 0.86
C ARG A 106 -0.70 20.31 1.95
N ARG A 107 -0.78 19.07 2.46
CA ARG A 107 -1.70 18.75 3.58
C ARG A 107 -1.35 19.53 4.85
N ARG A 108 -0.06 19.67 5.19
CA ARG A 108 0.38 20.53 6.30
C ARG A 108 0.01 21.98 6.09
N GLU A 109 0.10 22.48 4.86
CA GLU A 109 -0.35 23.84 4.53
C GLU A 109 -1.85 24.02 4.76
N VAL A 110 -2.70 23.08 4.30
CA VAL A 110 -4.13 23.09 4.60
C VAL A 110 -4.38 23.07 6.11
N LEU A 111 -3.74 22.15 6.84
CA LEU A 111 -3.92 21.99 8.29
C LEU A 111 -3.37 23.18 9.11
N SER A 112 -2.44 23.95 8.56
CA SER A 112 -1.97 25.20 9.19
C SER A 112 -3.00 26.33 9.16
N ARG A 113 -3.94 26.28 8.19
CA ARG A 113 -4.99 27.29 7.98
C ARG A 113 -6.34 26.80 8.50
N HIS A 114 -6.54 25.49 8.58
CA HIS A 114 -7.82 24.87 8.91
C HIS A 114 -7.64 23.78 9.97
N SER A 115 -8.23 23.97 11.15
CA SER A 115 -8.25 22.95 12.20
C SER A 115 -9.24 21.84 11.85
N ALA A 116 -8.74 20.64 11.57
CA ALA A 116 -9.59 19.46 11.38
C ALA A 116 -10.33 19.04 12.67
N LYS A 117 -9.86 19.48 13.85
CA LYS A 117 -10.53 19.26 15.14
C LYS A 117 -11.80 20.10 15.29
N GLU A 118 -11.78 21.32 14.75
CA GLU A 118 -12.92 22.25 14.80
C GLU A 118 -13.83 22.11 13.57
N LYS A 119 -13.25 21.76 12.42
CA LYS A 119 -13.94 21.63 11.14
C LYS A 119 -13.68 20.23 10.56
N PRO A 120 -14.49 19.22 10.91
CA PRO A 120 -14.30 17.83 10.48
C PRO A 120 -14.27 17.63 8.96
N VAL A 121 -14.79 18.59 8.18
CA VAL A 121 -14.65 18.59 6.71
C VAL A 121 -13.19 18.56 6.24
N TYR A 122 -12.24 19.02 7.06
CA TYR A 122 -10.78 18.96 6.78
C TYR A 122 -10.11 17.71 7.32
N LEU A 123 -10.82 16.81 8.00
CA LEU A 123 -10.25 15.55 8.51
C LEU A 123 -9.64 14.67 7.41
N PRO A 124 -10.14 14.64 6.16
CA PRO A 124 -9.44 13.97 5.07
C PRO A 124 -7.99 14.47 4.84
N ALA A 125 -7.68 15.75 5.11
CA ALA A 125 -6.29 16.24 5.02
C ALA A 125 -5.38 15.57 6.07
N VAL A 126 -5.94 15.13 7.20
CA VAL A 126 -5.24 14.36 8.23
C VAL A 126 -5.14 12.90 7.83
N THR A 127 -6.25 12.23 7.52
CA THR A 127 -6.24 10.79 7.21
C THR A 127 -5.43 10.47 5.96
N GLU A 128 -5.41 11.36 4.98
CA GLU A 128 -4.59 11.18 3.78
C GLU A 128 -3.09 11.45 3.99
N CYS A 129 -2.67 11.93 5.17
CA CYS A 129 -1.25 11.90 5.54
C CYS A 129 -0.78 10.47 5.88
N ILE A 130 -1.69 9.55 6.24
CA ILE A 130 -1.36 8.19 6.70
C ILE A 130 -0.57 7.43 5.62
N LEU A 131 -1.10 7.35 4.39
CA LEU A 131 -0.46 6.59 3.31
C LEU A 131 0.96 7.12 3.00
N PRO A 132 1.19 8.43 2.78
CA PRO A 132 2.54 8.99 2.65
C PRO A 132 3.48 8.65 3.81
N LEU A 133 3.02 8.73 5.06
CA LEU A 133 3.82 8.41 6.25
C LEU A 133 4.19 6.91 6.29
N VAL A 134 3.23 6.02 5.97
CA VAL A 134 3.46 4.57 5.87
C VAL A 134 4.42 4.26 4.73
N GLU A 135 4.27 4.87 3.56
CA GLU A 135 5.12 4.60 2.39
C GLU A 135 6.55 5.08 2.62
N LYS A 136 6.71 6.28 3.19
CA LYS A 136 8.02 6.82 3.62
C LYS A 136 8.61 6.12 4.84
N LYS A 137 7.84 5.24 5.49
CA LYS A 137 8.22 4.54 6.72
C LYS A 137 8.51 5.51 7.89
N ASP A 138 7.84 6.66 7.90
CA ASP A 138 7.90 7.65 8.98
C ASP A 138 6.89 7.28 10.09
N PHE A 139 7.21 6.21 10.81
CA PHE A 139 6.34 5.69 11.87
C PHE A 139 6.33 6.59 13.12
N ALA A 140 7.34 7.42 13.31
CA ALA A 140 7.35 8.43 14.37
C ALA A 140 6.32 9.52 14.07
N GLY A 141 6.33 10.08 12.85
CA GLY A 141 5.32 11.04 12.40
C GLY A 141 3.91 10.45 12.42
N LEU A 142 3.76 9.17 12.05
CA LEU A 142 2.47 8.48 12.10
C LEU A 142 1.92 8.35 13.53
N LYS A 143 2.77 8.04 14.52
CA LYS A 143 2.38 7.99 15.94
C LYS A 143 1.94 9.35 16.45
N VAL A 144 2.68 10.41 16.13
CA VAL A 144 2.32 11.79 16.51
C VAL A 144 0.95 12.17 15.93
N LEU A 145 0.72 11.89 14.64
CA LEU A 145 -0.56 12.15 13.98
C LEU A 145 -1.72 11.39 14.65
N LEU A 146 -1.52 10.10 14.95
CA LEU A 146 -2.52 9.27 15.60
C LEU A 146 -2.86 9.77 17.01
N GLU A 147 -1.86 10.17 17.79
CA GLU A 147 -2.05 10.73 19.13
C GLU A 147 -2.76 12.08 19.08
N GLU A 148 -2.39 12.95 18.15
CA GLU A 148 -2.95 14.29 18.06
C GLU A 148 -4.44 14.28 17.67
N TYR A 149 -4.84 13.36 16.80
CA TYR A 149 -6.19 13.33 16.20
C TYR A 149 -7.05 12.14 16.66
N TRP A 150 -6.60 11.37 17.67
CA TRP A 150 -7.25 10.13 18.10
C TRP A 150 -8.76 10.29 18.24
N ASP A 151 -9.22 11.23 19.06
CA ASP A 151 -10.66 11.42 19.28
C ASP A 151 -11.39 12.02 18.08
N THR A 152 -10.71 12.81 17.27
CA THR A 152 -11.28 13.44 16.07
C THR A 152 -11.65 12.40 15.02
N PHE A 153 -10.89 11.32 14.89
CA PHE A 153 -11.20 10.22 13.95
C PHE A 153 -12.54 9.54 14.18
N PHE A 154 -13.14 9.71 15.35
CA PHE A 154 -14.44 9.13 15.69
C PHE A 154 -15.57 10.18 15.70
N THR A 155 -15.31 11.42 15.32
CA THR A 155 -16.36 12.43 15.12
C THR A 155 -17.14 12.20 13.82
N VAL A 156 -16.53 11.48 12.88
CA VAL A 156 -17.11 11.01 11.63
C VAL A 156 -16.75 9.53 11.48
N ASP A 157 -17.67 8.75 10.93
CA ASP A 157 -17.61 7.29 10.89
C ASP A 157 -16.79 6.75 9.70
N ASN A 158 -16.26 7.63 8.85
CA ASN A 158 -15.59 7.29 7.58
C ASN A 158 -14.06 7.16 7.65
N CYS A 159 -13.44 7.35 8.83
CA CYS A 159 -11.97 7.33 8.97
C CYS A 159 -11.40 5.96 9.37
N GLY A 160 -12.25 5.01 9.77
CA GLY A 160 -11.82 3.81 10.46
C GLY A 160 -10.86 2.92 9.67
N ALA A 161 -11.08 2.76 8.35
CA ALA A 161 -10.18 1.97 7.51
C ALA A 161 -8.74 2.54 7.50
N ALA A 162 -8.59 3.84 7.24
CA ALA A 162 -7.29 4.49 7.17
C ALA A 162 -6.56 4.43 8.52
N VAL A 163 -7.27 4.67 9.62
CA VAL A 163 -6.71 4.60 10.98
C VAL A 163 -6.33 3.17 11.35
N TYR A 164 -7.14 2.16 10.97
CA TYR A 164 -6.79 0.75 11.17
C TYR A 164 -5.48 0.39 10.49
N PHE A 165 -5.31 0.78 9.22
CA PHE A 165 -4.08 0.56 8.46
C PHE A 165 -2.87 1.27 9.08
N ALA A 166 -3.05 2.50 9.58
CA ALA A 166 -1.99 3.22 10.28
C ALA A 166 -1.49 2.45 11.51
N LEU A 167 -2.43 1.96 12.32
CA LEU A 167 -2.14 1.20 13.52
C LEU A 167 -1.50 -0.16 13.19
N GLU A 168 -1.94 -0.83 12.11
CA GLU A 168 -1.35 -2.07 11.61
C GLU A 168 0.13 -1.86 11.24
N ALA A 169 0.43 -0.77 10.51
CA ALA A 169 1.79 -0.47 10.08
C ALA A 169 2.77 -0.27 11.25
N ILE A 170 2.29 0.28 12.37
CA ILE A 170 3.10 0.49 13.59
C ILE A 170 2.97 -0.63 14.62
N GLY A 171 2.12 -1.64 14.38
CA GLY A 171 1.91 -2.78 15.28
C GLY A 171 1.16 -2.44 16.56
N ASP A 172 0.31 -1.41 16.54
CA ASP A 172 -0.49 -1.01 17.72
C ASP A 172 -1.86 -1.71 17.72
N TYR A 173 -1.83 -3.03 17.94
CA TYR A 173 -3.03 -3.86 17.97
C TYR A 173 -3.98 -3.50 19.12
N ARG A 174 -3.47 -2.94 20.23
CA ARG A 174 -4.31 -2.51 21.35
C ARG A 174 -5.21 -1.34 20.95
N ARG A 175 -4.64 -0.32 20.29
CA ARG A 175 -5.44 0.78 19.75
C ARG A 175 -6.32 0.34 18.58
N GLN A 176 -5.94 -0.69 17.80
CA GLN A 176 -6.86 -1.25 16.79
C GLN A 176 -8.13 -1.84 17.43
N ILE A 177 -7.98 -2.58 18.53
CA ILE A 177 -9.12 -3.14 19.27
C ILE A 177 -10.00 -2.00 19.82
N GLU A 178 -9.39 -1.00 20.46
CA GLU A 178 -10.11 0.19 20.96
C GLU A 178 -10.88 0.91 19.85
N MET A 179 -10.23 1.12 18.70
CA MET A 179 -10.84 1.75 17.53
C MET A 179 -12.06 0.96 17.04
N CYS A 180 -11.94 -0.37 16.93
CA CYS A 180 -13.06 -1.23 16.55
C CYS A 180 -14.19 -1.16 17.57
N ASP A 181 -13.89 -1.19 18.87
CA ASP A 181 -14.89 -1.06 19.94
C ASP A 181 -15.64 0.28 19.91
N ARG A 182 -14.97 1.36 19.48
CA ARG A 182 -15.62 2.67 19.28
C ARG A 182 -16.50 2.67 18.04
N LEU A 183 -16.01 2.17 16.90
CA LEU A 183 -16.74 2.19 15.63
C LEU A 183 -17.95 1.24 15.61
N LEU A 184 -17.87 0.11 16.32
CA LEU A 184 -19.00 -0.79 16.51
C LEU A 184 -20.19 -0.12 17.21
N ARG A 185 -20.00 1.00 17.93
CA ARG A 185 -21.10 1.77 18.55
C ARG A 185 -21.91 2.58 17.53
N TYR A 186 -21.35 2.86 16.36
CA TYR A 186 -22.05 3.52 15.25
C TYR A 186 -22.77 2.53 14.34
N CYS A 187 -22.49 1.24 14.49
CA CYS A 187 -23.12 0.18 13.70
C CYS A 187 -24.54 -0.10 14.17
N GLU A 188 -25.40 -0.50 13.24
CA GLU A 188 -26.75 -0.96 13.58
C GLU A 188 -26.68 -2.28 14.37
N PRO A 189 -27.61 -2.53 15.31
CA PRO A 189 -27.66 -3.80 16.04
C PRO A 189 -27.73 -5.00 15.09
N GLY A 190 -26.73 -5.89 15.18
CA GLY A 190 -26.65 -7.10 14.34
C GLY A 190 -25.99 -6.89 12.97
N ASN A 191 -25.59 -5.67 12.63
CA ASN A 191 -24.85 -5.36 11.40
C ASN A 191 -23.54 -4.61 11.74
N PRO A 192 -22.41 -5.32 11.93
CA PRO A 192 -21.13 -4.72 12.32
C PRO A 192 -20.39 -4.03 11.15
N VAL A 193 -21.09 -3.77 10.04
CA VAL A 193 -20.51 -3.21 8.82
C VAL A 193 -20.78 -1.72 8.74
N LEU A 194 -19.73 -0.95 8.53
CA LEU A 194 -19.78 0.49 8.37
C LEU A 194 -18.87 0.87 7.20
N HIS A 195 -19.42 1.54 6.19
CA HIS A 195 -18.72 1.88 4.93
C HIS A 195 -18.04 0.68 4.26
N GLY A 196 -18.73 -0.47 4.20
CA GLY A 196 -18.21 -1.71 3.60
C GLY A 196 -17.24 -2.52 4.48
N VAL A 197 -16.84 -1.98 5.63
CA VAL A 197 -15.85 -2.60 6.53
C VAL A 197 -16.53 -3.29 7.71
N ASN A 198 -16.24 -4.56 7.95
CA ASN A 198 -16.74 -5.29 9.11
C ASN A 198 -15.82 -5.11 10.32
N TYR A 199 -16.21 -4.24 11.25
CA TYR A 199 -15.40 -3.90 12.42
C TYR A 199 -15.38 -4.99 13.50
N ALA A 200 -16.36 -5.90 13.52
CA ALA A 200 -16.32 -7.05 14.43
C ALA A 200 -15.21 -8.03 13.99
N ASN A 201 -15.08 -8.26 12.68
CA ASN A 201 -14.03 -9.11 12.14
C ASN A 201 -12.64 -8.44 12.26
N LEU A 202 -12.53 -7.13 12.04
CA LEU A 202 -11.27 -6.39 12.31
C LEU A 202 -10.84 -6.48 13.78
N ARG A 203 -11.79 -6.45 14.71
CA ARG A 203 -11.53 -6.61 16.14
C ARG A 203 -10.95 -7.99 16.44
N VAL A 204 -11.56 -9.06 15.90
CA VAL A 204 -11.07 -10.44 16.04
C VAL A 204 -9.65 -10.60 15.46
N LEU A 205 -9.39 -9.97 14.32
CA LEU A 205 -8.06 -9.94 13.70
C LEU A 205 -7.03 -9.30 14.63
N ALA A 206 -7.32 -8.10 15.17
CA ALA A 206 -6.42 -7.38 16.07
C ALA A 206 -6.20 -8.11 17.40
N GLU A 207 -7.23 -8.73 17.97
CA GLU A 207 -7.11 -9.58 19.17
C GLU A 207 -6.21 -10.79 18.91
N THR A 208 -6.39 -11.44 17.76
CA THR A 208 -5.56 -12.59 17.39
C THR A 208 -4.11 -12.17 17.14
N ALA A 209 -3.90 -11.01 16.52
CA ALA A 209 -2.57 -10.47 16.28
C ALA A 209 -1.83 -10.15 17.58
N LEU A 210 -2.50 -9.49 18.53
CA LEU A 210 -1.97 -9.23 19.86
C LEU A 210 -1.61 -10.53 20.59
N TRP A 211 -2.52 -11.51 20.57
CA TRP A 211 -2.28 -12.82 21.17
C TRP A 211 -1.07 -13.54 20.53
N ASN A 212 -0.96 -13.52 19.20
CA ASN A 212 0.18 -14.12 18.50
C ASN A 212 1.50 -13.45 18.90
N GLN A 213 1.54 -12.12 19.00
CA GLN A 213 2.73 -11.42 19.49
C GLN A 213 3.11 -11.82 20.92
N GLU A 214 2.13 -11.87 21.83
CA GLU A 214 2.36 -12.28 23.23
C GLU A 214 2.87 -13.72 23.32
N VAL A 215 2.31 -14.64 22.51
CA VAL A 215 2.73 -16.04 22.48
C VAL A 215 4.12 -16.22 21.88
N LEU A 216 4.42 -15.53 20.77
CA LEU A 216 5.73 -15.61 20.13
C LEU A 216 6.82 -15.00 21.03
N ALA A 217 6.51 -13.89 21.72
CA ALA A 217 7.41 -13.30 22.72
C ALA A 217 7.57 -14.19 23.95
N GLY A 218 6.48 -14.71 24.51
CA GLY A 218 6.47 -15.48 25.76
C GLY A 218 7.07 -16.88 25.66
N ARG A 219 7.03 -17.51 24.48
CA ARG A 219 7.61 -18.85 24.27
C ARG A 219 9.14 -18.86 24.16
N GLY A 220 9.80 -17.70 24.18
CA GLY A 220 11.22 -17.60 23.84
C GLY A 220 11.52 -18.19 22.46
N ASN A 221 10.50 -18.23 21.59
CA ASN A 221 10.49 -19.05 20.40
C ASN A 221 11.49 -18.44 19.41
N LYS A 222 12.57 -19.16 19.13
CA LYS A 222 13.67 -18.69 18.28
C LYS A 222 13.33 -18.72 16.79
N VAL A 223 12.08 -19.05 16.41
CA VAL A 223 11.69 -19.17 15.01
C VAL A 223 11.47 -17.79 14.43
N ASN A 224 12.30 -17.41 13.47
CA ASN A 224 12.20 -16.13 12.80
C ASN A 224 11.31 -16.27 11.56
N ILE A 225 10.21 -15.52 11.51
CA ILE A 225 9.26 -15.61 10.40
C ILE A 225 9.62 -14.56 9.35
N LEU A 226 9.93 -15.03 8.15
CA LEU A 226 10.33 -14.16 7.04
C LEU A 226 9.34 -14.29 5.89
N SER A 227 8.86 -13.14 5.42
CA SER A 227 8.18 -13.08 4.13
C SER A 227 9.15 -13.49 3.04
N PHE A 228 8.65 -14.26 2.11
CA PHE A 228 9.34 -14.67 0.90
C PHE A 228 8.25 -14.83 -0.14
N GLY A 229 8.30 -14.31 -1.36
CA GLY A 229 7.10 -14.45 -2.18
C GLY A 229 7.10 -13.72 -3.49
N GLN A 230 6.12 -14.06 -4.31
CA GLN A 230 5.91 -13.42 -5.61
C GLN A 230 5.23 -12.05 -5.50
N SER A 231 4.70 -11.72 -4.33
CA SER A 231 4.06 -10.45 -4.00
C SER A 231 4.24 -10.14 -2.51
N CYS A 232 3.77 -8.96 -2.08
CA CYS A 232 3.77 -8.54 -0.68
C CYS A 232 2.79 -9.33 0.22
N LEU A 233 1.99 -10.24 -0.34
CA LEU A 233 0.98 -11.00 0.42
C LEU A 233 1.55 -11.69 1.68
N PRO A 234 2.67 -12.45 1.62
CA PRO A 234 3.15 -13.16 2.80
C PRO A 234 3.54 -12.19 3.92
N TYR A 235 4.05 -11.01 3.57
CA TYR A 235 4.29 -9.92 4.53
C TYR A 235 2.98 -9.37 5.09
N THR A 236 2.02 -9.01 4.23
CA THR A 236 0.74 -8.42 4.64
C THR A 236 -0.04 -9.34 5.59
N ILE A 237 -0.20 -10.63 5.25
CA ILE A 237 -0.93 -11.57 6.09
C ILE A 237 -0.19 -11.82 7.40
N ALA A 238 1.13 -12.01 7.36
CA ALA A 238 1.88 -12.24 8.60
C ALA A 238 1.89 -11.01 9.51
N ASN A 239 1.89 -9.79 8.95
CA ASN A 239 1.79 -8.55 9.71
C ASN A 239 0.39 -8.35 10.31
N ARG A 240 -0.67 -8.44 9.50
CA ARG A 240 -2.07 -8.31 9.93
C ARG A 240 -2.42 -9.22 11.10
N TRP A 241 -1.82 -10.41 11.14
CA TRP A 241 -2.05 -11.41 12.16
C TRP A 241 -0.98 -11.46 13.26
N GLY A 242 -0.10 -10.46 13.36
CA GLY A 242 0.87 -10.34 14.46
C GLY A 242 1.91 -11.46 14.52
N LEU A 243 2.20 -12.10 13.39
CA LEU A 243 3.17 -13.19 13.29
C LEU A 243 4.60 -12.68 13.03
N THR A 244 4.76 -11.50 12.43
CA THR A 244 6.08 -10.90 12.26
C THR A 244 6.54 -10.23 13.56
N ASN A 245 7.81 -10.41 13.92
CA ASN A 245 8.39 -9.87 15.15
C ASN A 245 8.98 -8.46 14.98
N TYR A 246 8.86 -7.88 13.79
CA TYR A 246 9.45 -6.59 13.43
C TYR A 246 8.42 -5.58 12.91
N VAL A 247 7.13 -5.82 13.15
CA VAL A 247 6.07 -4.83 12.89
C VAL A 247 6.40 -3.52 13.61
N GLY A 248 6.15 -2.39 12.93
CA GLY A 248 6.49 -1.08 13.48
C GLY A 248 8.00 -0.77 13.53
N ASN A 249 8.86 -1.65 12.99
CA ASN A 249 10.28 -1.37 12.79
C ASN A 249 10.59 -1.23 11.29
N PRO A 250 10.76 0.00 10.77
CA PRO A 250 11.00 0.21 9.35
C PRO A 250 12.37 -0.29 8.88
N ASP A 251 13.34 -0.43 9.79
CA ASP A 251 14.69 -0.89 9.48
C ASP A 251 14.80 -2.39 9.29
N ALA A 252 13.81 -3.14 9.76
CA ALA A 252 13.75 -4.59 9.66
C ALA A 252 12.96 -5.06 8.43
N ILE A 253 12.26 -4.15 7.73
CA ILE A 253 11.57 -4.46 6.49
C ILE A 253 12.61 -4.86 5.43
N THR A 254 12.35 -6.00 4.80
CA THR A 254 13.23 -6.69 3.88
C THR A 254 12.89 -6.42 2.43
N ILE A 255 13.73 -6.91 1.51
CA ILE A 255 13.49 -6.77 0.07
C ILE A 255 12.28 -7.60 -0.40
N PHE A 256 12.00 -8.74 0.23
CA PHE A 256 10.89 -9.62 -0.15
C PHE A 256 9.54 -9.17 0.40
N ASP A 257 9.51 -8.27 1.38
CA ASP A 257 8.25 -7.74 1.91
C ASP A 257 7.51 -6.89 0.87
N LEU A 258 8.25 -6.25 -0.04
CA LEU A 258 7.75 -5.14 -0.86
C LEU A 258 8.06 -5.29 -2.36
N GLY A 259 8.83 -6.30 -2.75
CA GLY A 259 9.12 -6.63 -4.14
C GLY A 259 8.17 -7.68 -4.73
N ALA A 260 7.92 -7.59 -6.03
CA ALA A 260 7.13 -8.57 -6.78
C ALA A 260 8.06 -9.59 -7.48
N PHE A 261 8.39 -10.69 -6.79
CA PHE A 261 9.32 -11.72 -7.28
C PHE A 261 8.62 -12.81 -8.08
N GLY A 262 8.22 -12.51 -9.31
CA GLY A 262 7.54 -13.48 -10.19
C GLY A 262 8.38 -14.75 -10.46
N LYS A 263 7.71 -15.85 -10.85
CA LYS A 263 8.35 -17.15 -11.15
C LYS A 263 9.17 -17.65 -9.95
N ASN A 264 10.41 -18.07 -10.17
CA ASN A 264 11.31 -18.58 -9.14
C ASN A 264 12.39 -17.53 -8.76
N THR A 265 12.21 -16.26 -9.13
CA THR A 265 13.25 -15.21 -9.01
C THR A 265 13.64 -14.89 -7.57
N ALA A 266 12.75 -15.18 -6.60
CA ALA A 266 13.07 -15.07 -5.18
C ALA A 266 14.15 -16.09 -4.75
N ALA A 267 14.06 -17.35 -5.22
CA ALA A 267 15.07 -18.37 -4.96
C ALA A 267 16.39 -18.06 -5.67
N GLU A 268 16.32 -17.56 -6.91
CA GLU A 268 17.49 -17.09 -7.66
C GLU A 268 18.24 -15.97 -6.92
N ALA A 269 17.52 -15.01 -6.35
CA ALA A 269 18.11 -13.93 -5.57
C ALA A 269 18.88 -14.46 -4.35
N LEU A 270 18.34 -15.46 -3.64
CA LEU A 270 19.05 -16.11 -2.53
C LEU A 270 20.27 -16.91 -2.99
N LYS A 271 20.12 -17.70 -4.05
CA LYS A 271 21.18 -18.56 -4.61
C LYS A 271 22.40 -17.75 -5.07
N THR A 272 22.15 -16.58 -5.63
CA THR A 272 23.19 -15.64 -6.11
C THR A 272 23.64 -14.64 -5.04
N ASN A 273 23.12 -14.75 -3.81
CA ASN A 273 23.34 -13.79 -2.74
C ASN A 273 23.10 -12.34 -3.19
N PHE A 274 22.02 -12.12 -3.93
CA PHE A 274 21.58 -10.83 -4.45
C PHE A 274 22.60 -10.10 -5.36
N ALA A 275 23.55 -10.81 -5.98
CA ALA A 275 24.65 -10.20 -6.73
C ALA A 275 24.18 -9.15 -7.76
N SER A 276 23.16 -9.47 -8.56
CA SER A 276 22.60 -8.53 -9.55
C SER A 276 21.72 -7.44 -8.93
N TYR A 277 21.09 -7.69 -7.78
CA TYR A 277 20.30 -6.69 -7.06
C TYR A 277 21.18 -5.63 -6.36
N LEU A 278 22.46 -5.95 -6.12
CA LEU A 278 23.44 -5.01 -5.58
C LEU A 278 24.13 -4.17 -6.66
N ASP A 279 23.92 -4.50 -7.94
CA ASP A 279 24.50 -3.81 -9.09
C ASP A 279 23.51 -2.78 -9.67
N PRO A 280 23.79 -1.47 -9.58
CA PRO A 280 22.94 -0.45 -10.17
C PRO A 280 22.70 -0.60 -11.68
N ALA A 281 23.64 -1.17 -12.44
CA ALA A 281 23.50 -1.36 -13.88
C ALA A 281 22.43 -2.42 -14.24
N SER A 282 22.11 -3.30 -13.30
CA SER A 282 21.06 -4.31 -13.43
C SER A 282 19.65 -3.75 -13.30
N TYR A 283 19.48 -2.43 -13.23
CA TYR A 283 18.18 -1.77 -13.10
C TYR A 283 17.84 -0.86 -14.28
N HIS A 284 16.53 -0.66 -14.49
CA HIS A 284 16.00 0.41 -15.32
C HIS A 284 14.78 1.05 -14.67
N GLN A 285 14.56 2.31 -15.00
CA GLN A 285 13.38 3.05 -14.58
C GLN A 285 12.28 2.90 -15.63
N GLY A 286 11.10 2.51 -15.18
CA GLY A 286 9.86 2.56 -15.94
C GLY A 286 8.82 3.43 -15.20
N ARG A 287 7.55 3.18 -15.51
CA ARG A 287 6.41 3.81 -14.83
C ARG A 287 5.39 2.74 -14.47
N ASP A 288 4.71 2.94 -13.34
CA ASP A 288 3.54 2.14 -12.98
C ASP A 288 2.31 2.57 -13.82
N PRO A 289 1.16 1.86 -13.74
CA PRO A 289 -0.05 2.23 -14.49
C PRO A 289 -0.57 3.64 -14.23
N MET A 290 -0.24 4.23 -13.08
CA MET A 290 -0.62 5.59 -12.68
C MET A 290 0.44 6.64 -13.09
N GLY A 291 1.49 6.21 -13.79
CA GLY A 291 2.55 7.07 -14.29
C GLY A 291 3.65 7.40 -13.28
N ALA A 292 3.59 6.87 -12.05
CA ALA A 292 4.64 7.08 -11.05
C ALA A 292 5.93 6.36 -11.47
N PRO A 293 7.12 6.96 -11.26
CA PRO A 293 8.39 6.27 -11.46
C PRO A 293 8.41 4.93 -10.72
N GLN A 294 8.93 3.89 -11.35
CA GLN A 294 9.14 2.58 -10.74
C GLN A 294 10.44 1.96 -11.24
N MET A 295 11.16 1.25 -10.37
CA MET A 295 12.40 0.57 -10.72
C MET A 295 12.16 -0.91 -11.01
N PHE A 296 12.80 -1.40 -12.06
CA PHE A 296 12.71 -2.78 -12.53
C PHE A 296 14.12 -3.39 -12.63
N HIS A 297 14.29 -4.54 -12.00
CA HIS A 297 15.50 -5.36 -12.12
C HIS A 297 15.51 -6.06 -13.48
N ARG A 298 16.41 -5.66 -14.38
CA ARG A 298 16.47 -6.09 -15.79
C ARG A 298 16.52 -7.61 -15.95
N PRO A 299 17.35 -8.38 -15.21
CA PRO A 299 17.46 -9.82 -15.42
C PRO A 299 16.17 -10.60 -15.13
N THR A 300 15.41 -10.17 -14.12
CA THR A 300 14.28 -10.95 -13.59
C THR A 300 12.92 -10.32 -13.85
N GLY A 301 12.87 -9.03 -14.19
CA GLY A 301 11.64 -8.25 -14.29
C GLY A 301 11.01 -7.88 -12.93
N VAL A 302 11.71 -8.15 -11.81
CA VAL A 302 11.24 -7.81 -10.48
C VAL A 302 11.11 -6.29 -10.33
N HIS A 303 10.01 -5.84 -9.75
CA HIS A 303 9.77 -4.43 -9.45
C HIS A 303 9.36 -4.26 -7.99
N PHE A 304 9.50 -3.04 -7.49
CA PHE A 304 9.27 -2.68 -6.09
C PHE A 304 8.01 -1.82 -6.01
N GLY A 305 6.92 -2.39 -5.50
CA GLY A 305 5.60 -1.74 -5.51
C GLY A 305 5.48 -0.60 -4.50
N HIS A 306 6.24 -0.67 -3.41
CA HIS A 306 6.23 0.32 -2.33
C HIS A 306 7.37 1.33 -2.46
N GLU A 307 8.53 0.92 -3.01
CA GLU A 307 9.66 1.80 -3.31
C GLU A 307 9.52 2.48 -4.67
N ARG A 308 8.38 3.14 -4.89
CA ARG A 308 8.03 3.85 -6.11
C ARG A 308 7.93 5.36 -5.91
N GLY A 309 7.76 6.08 -7.01
CA GLY A 309 7.46 7.51 -6.99
C GLY A 309 8.68 8.41 -6.93
N GLN A 310 8.42 9.70 -7.14
CA GLN A 310 9.45 10.74 -7.14
C GLN A 310 10.16 10.90 -5.80
N THR A 311 9.49 10.59 -4.68
CA THR A 311 10.07 10.68 -3.34
C THR A 311 11.26 9.74 -3.15
N ILE A 312 11.17 8.52 -3.70
CA ILE A 312 12.14 7.44 -3.49
C ILE A 312 13.08 7.31 -4.69
N ILE A 313 12.56 7.37 -5.91
CA ILE A 313 13.36 7.20 -7.12
C ILE A 313 13.97 8.54 -7.54
N GLY A 314 13.22 9.63 -7.45
CA GLY A 314 13.71 10.95 -7.86
C GLY A 314 14.22 10.99 -9.31
N ALA A 315 14.92 12.06 -9.67
CA ALA A 315 15.54 12.18 -10.99
C ALA A 315 16.89 11.43 -11.09
N GLN A 316 17.58 11.28 -9.97
CA GLN A 316 18.95 10.73 -9.92
C GLN A 316 19.06 9.39 -9.19
N GLN A 317 17.95 8.80 -8.70
CA GLN A 317 17.93 7.47 -8.08
C GLN A 317 18.79 7.34 -6.79
N GLU A 318 19.25 8.47 -6.24
CA GLU A 318 20.18 8.53 -5.11
C GLU A 318 19.64 7.85 -3.85
N LYS A 319 18.32 7.89 -3.62
CA LYS A 319 17.71 7.25 -2.44
C LYS A 319 17.38 5.77 -2.68
N PHE A 320 17.15 5.37 -3.93
CA PHE A 320 16.68 4.02 -4.26
C PHE A 320 17.73 2.95 -3.95
N PHE A 321 18.96 3.07 -4.50
CA PHE A 321 19.97 2.03 -4.31
C PHE A 321 20.42 1.85 -2.86
N PRO A 322 20.66 2.92 -2.06
CA PRO A 322 20.91 2.76 -0.63
C PRO A 322 19.76 2.08 0.11
N LEU A 323 18.50 2.37 -0.26
CA LEU A 323 17.33 1.76 0.33
C LEU A 323 17.23 0.26 0.02
N ILE A 324 17.42 -0.14 -1.24
CA ILE A 324 17.44 -1.56 -1.65
C ILE A 324 18.59 -2.30 -0.96
N ASN A 325 19.78 -1.72 -0.92
CA ASN A 325 20.93 -2.31 -0.22
C ASN A 325 20.64 -2.50 1.28
N LYS A 326 19.99 -1.53 1.92
CA LYS A 326 19.57 -1.64 3.32
C LYS A 326 18.57 -2.79 3.52
N LYS A 327 17.59 -2.94 2.64
CA LYS A 327 16.56 -4.01 2.69
C LYS A 327 17.14 -5.40 2.45
N ILE A 328 18.10 -5.53 1.54
CA ILE A 328 18.87 -6.77 1.33
C ILE A 328 19.64 -7.12 2.60
N LYS A 329 20.35 -6.16 3.19
CA LYS A 329 21.07 -6.36 4.46
C LYS A 329 20.15 -6.74 5.61
N ALA A 330 18.97 -6.14 5.71
CA ALA A 330 17.96 -6.51 6.70
C ALA A 330 17.55 -7.98 6.55
N PHE A 331 17.24 -8.42 5.33
CA PHE A 331 16.95 -9.83 5.04
C PHE A 331 18.12 -10.73 5.41
N GLN A 332 19.33 -10.46 4.90
CA GLN A 332 20.52 -11.27 5.15
C GLN A 332 20.82 -11.39 6.64
N SER A 333 20.67 -10.29 7.39
CA SER A 333 20.88 -10.27 8.85
C SER A 333 19.84 -11.09 9.59
N ALA A 334 18.58 -11.08 9.15
CA ALA A 334 17.52 -11.89 9.72
C ALA A 334 17.70 -13.38 9.38
N TRP A 335 18.04 -13.67 8.13
CA TRP A 335 18.27 -15.02 7.61
C TRP A 335 19.50 -15.69 8.24
N ALA A 336 20.59 -14.95 8.45
CA ALA A 336 21.82 -15.47 9.05
C ALA A 336 21.68 -15.88 10.51
N LYS A 337 20.60 -15.49 11.20
CA LYS A 337 20.28 -15.99 12.55
C LYS A 337 19.88 -17.47 12.53
N GLY A 338 19.56 -18.03 11.36
CA GLY A 338 19.08 -19.40 11.20
C GLY A 338 17.69 -19.60 11.78
N ASN A 339 17.25 -20.86 11.84
CA ASN A 339 15.97 -21.28 12.43
C ASN A 339 14.79 -20.43 11.98
N SER A 340 14.73 -20.12 10.68
CA SER A 340 13.73 -19.25 10.10
C SER A 340 12.64 -20.05 9.40
N LEU A 341 11.40 -19.60 9.50
CA LEU A 341 10.29 -20.06 8.66
C LEU A 341 10.09 -19.05 7.54
N LEU A 342 10.44 -19.41 6.30
CA LEU A 342 10.06 -18.61 5.14
C LEU A 342 8.63 -18.96 4.76
N VAL A 343 7.79 -17.95 4.60
CA VAL A 343 6.40 -18.11 4.16
C VAL A 343 6.30 -17.64 2.72
N TYR A 344 5.94 -18.54 1.79
CA TYR A 344 5.91 -18.32 0.35
C TYR A 344 4.54 -18.44 -0.28
N GLY A 345 4.08 -17.38 -0.94
CA GLY A 345 2.82 -17.37 -1.68
C GLY A 345 3.04 -17.47 -3.19
N ILE A 346 2.54 -18.54 -3.82
CA ILE A 346 2.43 -18.65 -5.28
C ILE A 346 1.12 -18.01 -5.70
N VAL A 347 1.22 -16.87 -6.39
CA VAL A 347 0.07 -16.14 -6.96
C VAL A 347 0.09 -16.12 -8.49
N GLY A 348 1.15 -16.66 -9.11
CA GLY A 348 1.30 -16.78 -10.55
C GLY A 348 2.10 -18.03 -10.95
N GLN A 349 2.82 -17.94 -12.06
CA GLN A 349 3.65 -19.05 -12.54
C GLN A 349 4.75 -19.39 -11.53
N CYS A 350 4.98 -20.68 -11.28
CA CYS A 350 6.10 -21.18 -10.48
C CYS A 350 6.46 -22.59 -10.97
N ASP A 351 7.73 -22.82 -11.26
CA ASP A 351 8.25 -24.18 -11.47
C ASP A 351 8.59 -24.75 -10.10
N LEU A 352 7.59 -25.39 -9.49
CA LEU A 352 7.67 -25.85 -8.11
C LEU A 352 8.75 -26.93 -7.88
N PRO A 353 8.91 -27.94 -8.76
CA PRO A 353 10.03 -28.88 -8.66
C PRO A 353 11.41 -28.19 -8.67
N ALA A 354 11.65 -27.27 -9.60
CA ALA A 354 12.91 -26.54 -9.65
C ALA A 354 13.09 -25.66 -8.41
N PHE A 355 12.04 -24.95 -7.99
CA PHE A 355 12.05 -24.08 -6.81
C PHE A 355 12.43 -24.84 -5.53
N VAL A 356 11.79 -25.98 -5.28
CA VAL A 356 12.10 -26.82 -4.10
C VAL A 356 13.55 -27.33 -4.17
N SER A 357 13.98 -27.80 -5.34
CA SER A 357 15.35 -28.29 -5.53
C SER A 357 16.41 -27.20 -5.26
N GLU A 358 16.14 -25.95 -5.62
CA GLU A 358 17.04 -24.82 -5.36
C GLU A 358 17.02 -24.37 -3.90
N MET A 359 15.87 -24.44 -3.24
CA MET A 359 15.70 -23.99 -1.85
C MET A 359 16.23 -24.99 -0.83
N GLU A 360 16.10 -26.30 -1.06
CA GLU A 360 16.49 -27.35 -0.11
C GLU A 360 17.90 -27.18 0.49
N PRO A 361 18.98 -26.99 -0.31
CA PRO A 361 20.31 -26.81 0.25
C PRO A 361 20.46 -25.51 1.05
N LEU A 362 19.71 -24.45 0.71
CA LEU A 362 19.72 -23.18 1.43
C LEU A 362 19.03 -23.30 2.79
N LEU A 363 17.88 -23.98 2.82
CA LEU A 363 17.09 -24.24 4.03
C LEU A 363 17.88 -25.10 5.02
N ALA A 364 18.49 -26.19 4.54
CA ALA A 364 19.28 -27.10 5.35
C ALA A 364 20.46 -26.40 6.04
N ARG A 365 21.19 -25.55 5.30
CA ARG A 365 22.34 -24.78 5.84
C ARG A 365 21.96 -23.84 6.97
N GLN A 366 20.72 -23.36 6.99
CA GLN A 366 20.23 -22.38 7.95
C GLN A 366 19.30 -22.99 9.00
N HIS A 367 19.18 -24.33 9.05
CA HIS A 367 18.24 -25.05 9.91
C HIS A 367 16.81 -24.48 9.82
N SER A 368 16.40 -24.12 8.60
CA SER A 368 15.20 -23.34 8.34
C SER A 368 14.19 -24.17 7.55
N ARG A 369 12.93 -23.72 7.53
CA ARG A 369 11.85 -24.36 6.78
C ARG A 369 11.19 -23.38 5.82
N LEU A 370 10.53 -23.93 4.82
CA LEU A 370 9.76 -23.20 3.84
C LEU A 370 8.31 -23.70 3.84
N LEU A 371 7.36 -22.79 4.08
CA LEU A 371 5.94 -23.04 3.95
C LEU A 371 5.44 -22.39 2.66
N ILE A 372 5.00 -23.21 1.70
CA ILE A 372 4.49 -22.79 0.41
C ILE A 372 2.97 -22.86 0.40
N PHE A 373 2.34 -21.72 0.18
CA PHE A 373 0.94 -21.60 -0.15
C PHE A 373 0.79 -21.45 -1.67
N ASN A 374 0.17 -22.44 -2.31
CA ASN A 374 -0.33 -22.26 -3.67
C ASN A 374 -1.72 -21.65 -3.61
N LEU A 375 -1.82 -20.39 -4.03
CA LEU A 375 -3.03 -19.58 -3.98
C LEU A 375 -3.71 -19.50 -5.35
N THR A 376 -3.13 -20.14 -6.35
CA THR A 376 -3.70 -20.27 -7.69
C THR A 376 -4.83 -21.30 -7.71
N ARG A 377 -5.65 -21.28 -8.75
CA ARG A 377 -6.82 -22.18 -8.89
C ARG A 377 -6.43 -23.66 -9.02
N SER A 378 -5.25 -23.94 -9.55
CA SER A 378 -4.82 -25.30 -9.86
C SER A 378 -3.73 -25.76 -8.88
N PRO A 379 -3.80 -27.00 -8.37
CA PRO A 379 -2.69 -27.57 -7.62
C PRO A 379 -1.45 -27.71 -8.51
N LEU A 380 -0.28 -27.70 -7.88
CA LEU A 380 1.00 -27.97 -8.51
C LEU A 380 1.62 -29.20 -7.85
N ASP A 381 2.38 -29.96 -8.62
CA ASP A 381 3.10 -31.13 -8.10
C ASP A 381 4.32 -30.66 -7.31
N CYS A 382 4.26 -30.81 -5.98
CA CYS A 382 5.37 -30.53 -5.10
C CYS A 382 6.18 -31.80 -4.85
N PRO A 383 7.50 -31.82 -5.12
CA PRO A 383 8.34 -32.95 -4.70
C PRO A 383 8.37 -33.05 -3.18
N ALA A 384 8.53 -34.28 -2.68
CA ALA A 384 8.69 -34.53 -1.24
C ALA A 384 9.98 -33.89 -0.72
N SER A 385 9.90 -33.19 0.39
CA SER A 385 11.05 -32.56 1.05
C SER A 385 10.86 -32.59 2.58
N PRO A 386 11.93 -32.82 3.35
CA PRO A 386 11.88 -32.72 4.81
C PRO A 386 11.76 -31.27 5.30
N SER A 387 12.22 -30.29 4.50
CA SER A 387 12.35 -28.88 4.89
C SER A 387 11.23 -27.99 4.32
N VAL A 388 10.48 -28.51 3.35
CA VAL A 388 9.38 -27.80 2.68
C VAL A 388 8.03 -28.38 3.10
N THR A 389 7.06 -27.51 3.29
CA THR A 389 5.65 -27.88 3.42
C THR A 389 4.86 -27.15 2.36
N TYR A 390 4.10 -27.89 1.56
CA TYR A 390 3.28 -27.36 0.48
C TYR A 390 1.80 -27.52 0.82
N VAL A 391 1.04 -26.45 0.63
CA VAL A 391 -0.41 -26.43 0.81
C VAL A 391 -1.06 -25.73 -0.38
N HIS A 392 -2.02 -26.40 -1.02
CA HIS A 392 -2.89 -25.77 -2.02
C HIS A 392 -4.12 -25.18 -1.32
N LEU A 393 -4.21 -23.85 -1.32
CA LEU A 393 -5.32 -23.10 -0.74
C LEU A 393 -5.66 -21.92 -1.66
N PRO A 394 -6.44 -22.13 -2.72
CA PRO A 394 -6.75 -21.07 -3.68
C PRO A 394 -7.46 -19.89 -3.01
N PHE A 395 -7.24 -18.68 -3.53
CA PHE A 395 -8.03 -17.52 -3.10
C PHE A 395 -9.53 -17.79 -3.24
N PRO A 396 -10.38 -17.23 -2.36
CA PRO A 396 -11.82 -17.22 -2.59
C PRO A 396 -12.19 -16.57 -3.93
N MET A 397 -13.42 -16.78 -4.41
CA MET A 397 -13.91 -16.07 -5.59
C MET A 397 -14.09 -14.59 -5.25
N ASN A 398 -13.68 -13.69 -6.16
CA ASN A 398 -13.78 -12.23 -6.01
C ASN A 398 -13.09 -11.64 -4.77
N TYR A 399 -12.11 -12.34 -4.20
CA TYR A 399 -11.37 -11.88 -3.03
C TYR A 399 -10.06 -11.21 -3.43
N SER A 400 -9.83 -10.00 -2.93
CA SER A 400 -8.56 -9.29 -2.98
C SER A 400 -7.93 -9.22 -1.59
N TRP A 401 -6.74 -9.79 -1.43
CA TRP A 401 -6.06 -9.86 -0.12
C TRP A 401 -5.68 -8.51 0.50
N ASN A 402 -5.63 -7.47 -0.33
CA ASN A 402 -5.36 -6.08 0.06
C ASN A 402 -6.63 -5.22 0.13
N GLY A 403 -7.80 -5.77 -0.20
CA GLY A 403 -9.10 -5.09 -0.08
C GLY A 403 -9.65 -5.24 1.34
N ILE A 404 -9.86 -4.12 2.05
CA ILE A 404 -10.36 -4.16 3.43
C ILE A 404 -11.74 -4.79 3.54
N GLU A 405 -12.62 -4.53 2.57
CA GLU A 405 -13.95 -5.15 2.52
C GLU A 405 -13.84 -6.68 2.38
N ASP A 406 -12.87 -7.15 1.58
CA ASP A 406 -12.68 -8.57 1.31
C ASP A 406 -12.10 -9.32 2.50
N TYR A 407 -10.98 -8.87 3.08
CA TYR A 407 -10.35 -9.60 4.19
C TYR A 407 -11.11 -9.43 5.52
N THR A 408 -12.01 -8.45 5.62
CA THR A 408 -12.91 -8.31 6.78
C THR A 408 -14.24 -9.03 6.58
N SER A 409 -14.57 -9.49 5.37
CA SER A 409 -15.71 -10.39 5.18
C SER A 409 -15.52 -11.72 5.93
N ASP A 410 -16.62 -12.42 6.23
CA ASP A 410 -16.54 -13.73 6.89
C ASP A 410 -15.75 -14.75 6.06
N THR A 411 -15.86 -14.65 4.72
CA THR A 411 -15.09 -15.50 3.79
C THR A 411 -13.61 -15.17 3.86
N GLY A 412 -13.26 -13.89 3.89
CA GLY A 412 -11.88 -13.43 4.02
C GLY A 412 -11.26 -13.82 5.35
N LEU A 413 -11.97 -13.59 6.45
CA LEU A 413 -11.52 -13.97 7.79
C LEU A 413 -11.28 -15.49 7.89
N ALA A 414 -12.19 -16.31 7.35
CA ALA A 414 -12.04 -17.75 7.34
C ALA A 414 -10.84 -18.23 6.49
N PHE A 415 -10.60 -17.58 5.35
CA PHE A 415 -9.44 -17.88 4.50
C PHE A 415 -8.13 -17.52 5.18
N ASP A 416 -8.00 -16.28 5.68
CA ASP A 416 -6.81 -15.80 6.38
C ASP A 416 -6.52 -16.64 7.64
N SER A 417 -7.56 -17.02 8.41
CA SER A 417 -7.42 -17.88 9.59
C SER A 417 -6.81 -19.25 9.28
N ARG A 418 -7.11 -19.82 8.11
CA ARG A 418 -6.51 -21.10 7.68
C ARG A 418 -5.04 -20.94 7.37
N LEU A 419 -4.66 -19.87 6.66
CA LEU A 419 -3.25 -19.57 6.37
C LEU A 419 -2.46 -19.37 7.66
N THR A 420 -2.98 -18.59 8.59
CA THR A 420 -2.28 -18.27 9.84
C THR A 420 -2.22 -19.47 10.79
N GLY A 421 -3.25 -20.32 10.81
CA GLY A 421 -3.23 -21.61 11.50
C GLY A 421 -2.13 -22.56 10.99
N LEU A 422 -1.91 -22.59 9.67
CA LEU A 422 -0.83 -23.37 9.04
C LEU A 422 0.55 -22.82 9.37
N ILE A 423 0.74 -21.48 9.34
CA ILE A 423 1.99 -20.85 9.78
C ILE A 423 2.30 -21.22 11.23
N ARG A 424 1.30 -21.13 12.13
CA ARG A 424 1.45 -21.51 13.55
C ARG A 424 1.84 -22.97 13.74
N SER A 425 1.23 -23.87 12.97
CA SER A 425 1.55 -25.30 13.03
C SER A 425 2.98 -25.60 12.58
N GLU A 426 3.51 -24.89 11.59
CA GLU A 426 4.93 -25.01 11.20
C GLU A 426 5.87 -24.42 12.26
N ILE A 427 5.50 -23.31 12.90
CA ILE A 427 6.26 -22.76 14.03
C ILE A 427 6.36 -23.78 15.17
N ASP A 428 5.24 -24.41 15.54
CA ASP A 428 5.20 -25.44 16.58
C ASP A 428 6.02 -26.69 16.19
N ARG A 429 5.98 -27.09 14.91
CA ARG A 429 6.82 -28.16 14.38
C ARG A 429 8.31 -27.83 14.52
N MET A 430 8.73 -26.62 14.16
CA MET A 430 10.12 -26.19 14.32
C MET A 430 10.54 -26.12 15.79
N ALA A 431 9.67 -25.61 16.65
CA ALA A 431 9.95 -25.51 18.08
C ALA A 431 10.09 -26.89 18.75
N SER A 432 9.27 -27.87 18.35
CA SER A 432 9.32 -29.24 18.90
C SER A 432 10.54 -30.04 18.41
N THR A 433 11.07 -29.75 17.21
CA THR A 433 12.34 -30.32 16.76
C THR A 433 13.56 -29.79 17.52
N VAL A 434 13.40 -28.71 18.29
CA VAL A 434 14.41 -28.15 19.19
C VAL A 434 14.09 -28.59 20.63
N SER A 435 14.48 -29.80 21.02
CA SER A 435 14.37 -30.29 22.41
C SER A 435 15.73 -30.74 22.99
N PRO A 436 15.87 -30.78 24.33
CA PRO A 436 16.96 -30.13 25.05
C PRO A 436 18.21 -31.00 25.16
N SER A 437 19.27 -30.67 24.42
CA SER A 437 20.60 -31.23 24.65
C SER A 437 21.44 -30.42 25.65
N TYR A 438 20.83 -29.51 26.42
CA TYR A 438 21.47 -28.83 27.54
C TYR A 438 20.48 -28.65 28.70
N ARG A 439 20.50 -29.59 29.64
CA ARG A 439 20.24 -29.36 31.06
C ARG A 439 21.40 -29.94 31.85
#